data_AF-A0A2G9TYN7-F1
#
_entry.id   AF-A0A2G9TYN7-F1
#
_cell.length_a   1.000
_cell.length_b   1.000
_cell.length_c   1.000
_cell.angle_alpha   90.00
_cell.angle_beta   90.00
_cell.angle_gamma   90.00
#
_symmetry.space_group_name_H-M   'P 1'
#
loop_
_entity.id
_entity.type
_entity.pdbx_description
1 polymer ?
#
loop_
_entity_poly.entity_id
_entity_poly.type
_entity_poly.pdbx_seq_one_letter_code
_entity_poly.pdbx_strand_id
1 'polypeptide(L)'
;MCIASAKDYLVVYGGAQEGCSSYVGRLEDPGMQIITLGRGCGTEDRGEQSYFQPICDGTHVMIPKDANYTETLGSDLISFYDLLMMNKLYNCNDACKEQSAQCHNEGFPHPRDCSKCICPSGYGGQPEGCGETLQAKETWQSFEYSLDGSSAKEERDGYKKCNYWITAPESKIIEVKILKLPSTYPVDGCKYAGVEIKARPDKRLTGYRWKEKNEAAGPA
;
A
#
# COMPACT_ATOMS: atom_id res chain seq x y z
N MET A 1 0.46 -10.78 -26.71
CA MET A 1 1.42 -9.96 -25.93
C MET A 1 0.60 -9.10 -24.97
N CYS A 2 0.54 -9.46 -23.69
CA CYS A 2 -0.39 -8.86 -22.72
C CYS A 2 0.28 -7.72 -21.94
N ILE A 3 0.58 -6.59 -22.61
CA ILE A 3 1.09 -5.39 -21.94
C ILE A 3 -0.05 -4.37 -21.87
N ALA A 4 -0.57 -4.12 -20.66
CA ALA A 4 -1.44 -2.97 -20.44
C ALA A 4 -0.58 -1.74 -20.10
N SER A 5 -0.40 -0.84 -21.05
CA SER A 5 0.16 0.49 -20.81
C SER A 5 -0.94 1.52 -21.01
N ALA A 6 -1.54 2.01 -19.92
CA ALA A 6 -2.48 3.11 -20.00
C ALA A 6 -1.72 4.44 -19.94
N LYS A 7 -1.49 5.06 -21.11
CA LYS A 7 -1.26 6.50 -21.19
C LYS A 7 -2.62 7.19 -21.06
N ASP A 8 -2.93 7.53 -19.82
CA ASP A 8 -3.73 8.68 -19.41
C ASP A 8 -5.26 8.60 -19.26
N TYR A 9 -5.98 7.49 -19.47
CA TYR A 9 -7.42 7.49 -19.08
C TYR A 9 -7.94 6.14 -18.57
N LEU A 10 -8.35 6.13 -17.29
CA LEU A 10 -9.28 5.17 -16.70
C LEU A 10 -10.69 5.74 -16.86
N VAL A 11 -11.52 5.12 -17.69
CA VAL A 11 -12.96 5.46 -17.75
C VAL A 11 -13.70 4.57 -16.79
N VAL A 12 -14.08 5.13 -15.64
CA VAL A 12 -14.94 4.48 -14.65
C VAL A 12 -16.39 4.71 -15.07
N TYR A 13 -17.07 3.67 -15.52
CA TYR A 13 -18.52 3.74 -15.74
C TYR A 13 -19.24 3.66 -14.40
N GLY A 14 -19.60 4.83 -13.85
CA GLY A 14 -20.49 4.92 -12.70
C GLY A 14 -21.94 4.72 -13.12
N GLY A 15 -22.45 3.48 -13.06
CA GLY A 15 -23.89 3.25 -13.12
C GLY A 15 -24.35 1.90 -13.68
N ALA A 16 -25.15 1.20 -12.88
CA ALA A 16 -26.15 0.18 -13.24
C ALA A 16 -25.73 -1.28 -13.52
N GLN A 17 -24.46 -1.64 -13.65
CA GLN A 17 -24.07 -3.07 -13.80
C GLN A 17 -23.54 -3.66 -12.48
N GLU A 18 -23.97 -4.88 -12.15
CA GLU A 18 -23.41 -5.72 -11.09
C GLU A 18 -22.14 -6.41 -11.58
N GLY A 19 -21.11 -6.47 -10.74
CA GLY A 19 -19.84 -7.15 -11.04
C GLY A 19 -18.74 -6.27 -11.64
N CYS A 20 -17.51 -6.77 -11.52
CA CYS A 20 -16.30 -6.11 -12.04
C CYS A 20 -15.84 -6.83 -13.32
N SER A 21 -15.57 -6.07 -14.37
CA SER A 21 -14.97 -6.61 -15.59
C SER A 21 -13.80 -5.73 -16.01
N SER A 22 -12.74 -6.38 -16.49
CA SER A 22 -11.55 -5.68 -16.99
C SER A 22 -11.14 -6.31 -18.31
N TYR A 23 -10.98 -5.45 -19.31
CA TYR A 23 -10.31 -5.78 -20.57
C TYR A 23 -8.90 -5.18 -20.62
N VAL A 24 -8.44 -4.63 -19.49
CA VAL A 24 -7.10 -4.06 -19.35
C VAL A 24 -6.07 -5.15 -19.65
N GLY A 25 -5.26 -4.93 -20.68
CA GLY A 25 -4.25 -5.88 -21.16
C GLY A 25 -4.76 -7.09 -21.94
N ARG A 26 -6.08 -7.20 -22.24
CA ARG A 26 -6.67 -8.29 -23.03
C ARG A 26 -6.90 -7.95 -24.50
N LEU A 27 -6.84 -6.67 -24.86
CA LEU A 27 -7.04 -6.21 -26.24
C LEU A 27 -5.69 -5.91 -26.89
N GLU A 28 -5.53 -6.33 -28.14
CA GLU A 28 -4.27 -6.19 -28.89
C GLU A 28 -4.03 -4.77 -29.42
N ASP A 29 -5.04 -3.89 -29.41
CA ASP A 29 -4.96 -2.50 -29.87
C ASP A 29 -4.65 -1.54 -28.71
N PRO A 30 -3.66 -0.62 -28.80
CA PRO A 30 -3.31 0.37 -27.76
C PRO A 30 -4.39 1.44 -27.47
N GLY A 31 -5.62 1.24 -27.94
CA GLY A 31 -6.75 2.11 -27.67
C GLY A 31 -7.24 2.12 -26.21
N MET A 32 -8.37 2.78 -26.01
CA MET A 32 -9.02 2.94 -24.70
C MET A 32 -9.27 1.59 -24.03
N GLN A 33 -8.72 1.40 -22.83
CA GLN A 33 -8.92 0.18 -22.06
C GLN A 33 -10.03 0.39 -21.03
N ILE A 34 -11.02 -0.49 -21.05
CA ILE A 34 -12.22 -0.39 -20.21
C ILE A 34 -12.03 -1.22 -18.95
N ILE A 35 -12.24 -0.56 -17.81
CA ILE A 35 -12.43 -1.19 -16.51
C ILE A 35 -13.82 -0.79 -15.99
N THR A 36 -14.62 -1.78 -15.60
CA THR A 36 -15.90 -1.51 -14.94
C THR A 36 -15.75 -1.75 -13.45
N LEU A 37 -15.98 -0.69 -12.67
CA LEU A 37 -16.08 -0.73 -11.22
C LEU A 37 -17.56 -0.56 -10.86
N GLY A 38 -18.36 -1.62 -11.07
CA GLY A 38 -19.78 -1.65 -10.77
C GLY A 38 -20.10 -1.68 -9.27
N ARG A 39 -21.39 -1.73 -8.91
CA ARG A 39 -21.78 -1.98 -7.51
C ARG A 39 -21.26 -3.37 -7.10
N GLY A 40 -20.57 -3.43 -5.97
CA GLY A 40 -19.92 -4.66 -5.47
C GLY A 40 -18.42 -4.74 -5.73
N CYS A 41 -17.78 -3.78 -6.42
CA CYS A 41 -16.31 -3.71 -6.54
C CYS A 41 -15.61 -3.15 -5.28
N GLY A 42 -16.15 -3.49 -4.11
CA GLY A 42 -15.52 -3.28 -2.81
C GLY A 42 -14.95 -4.60 -2.32
N THR A 43 -13.70 -4.59 -1.87
CA THR A 43 -13.00 -5.74 -1.29
C THR A 43 -13.74 -6.27 -0.07
N GLU A 44 -14.40 -7.42 -0.22
CA GLU A 44 -14.51 -8.54 0.73
C GLU A 44 -15.59 -9.50 0.24
N ASP A 45 -15.28 -10.35 -0.73
CA ASP A 45 -16.00 -11.61 -0.88
C ASP A 45 -15.05 -12.76 -0.55
N ARG A 46 -15.27 -13.38 0.61
CA ARG A 46 -14.71 -14.69 0.98
C ARG A 46 -15.41 -15.82 0.19
N GLY A 47 -15.53 -15.64 -1.12
CA GLY A 47 -16.16 -16.58 -2.05
C GLY A 47 -15.30 -16.73 -3.29
N GLU A 48 -14.64 -17.88 -3.39
CA GLU A 48 -13.80 -18.33 -4.51
C GLU A 48 -12.50 -17.57 -4.79
N GLN A 49 -11.39 -18.30 -4.65
CA GLN A 49 -10.00 -17.93 -4.93
C GLN A 49 -9.78 -17.61 -6.43
N SER A 50 -10.33 -16.51 -6.94
CA SER A 50 -9.83 -15.91 -8.16
C SER A 50 -8.80 -14.85 -7.78
N TYR A 51 -7.56 -15.30 -7.53
CA TYR A 51 -6.44 -14.39 -7.37
C TYR A 51 -6.35 -13.51 -8.62
N PHE A 52 -6.58 -12.21 -8.47
CA PHE A 52 -6.20 -11.23 -9.48
C PHE A 52 -4.66 -11.12 -9.46
N GLN A 53 -3.96 -12.18 -9.87
CA GLN A 53 -2.53 -12.09 -10.09
C GLN A 53 -2.37 -11.21 -11.32
N PRO A 54 -1.66 -10.08 -11.24
CA PRO A 54 -1.40 -9.26 -12.40
C PRO A 54 -0.32 -9.93 -13.25
N ILE A 55 -0.33 -11.25 -13.43
CA ILE A 55 0.66 -12.01 -14.16
C ILE A 55 -0.04 -12.83 -15.25
N CYS A 56 0.30 -12.58 -16.52
CA CYS A 56 -0.09 -13.42 -17.65
C CYS A 56 1.18 -14.00 -18.28
N ASP A 57 1.22 -15.32 -18.47
CA ASP A 57 2.37 -16.05 -19.04
C ASP A 57 3.72 -15.74 -18.36
N GLY A 58 3.69 -15.55 -17.02
CA GLY A 58 4.88 -15.20 -16.24
C GLY A 58 5.30 -13.72 -16.32
N THR A 59 4.49 -12.86 -16.98
CA THR A 59 4.76 -11.42 -17.12
C THR A 59 3.73 -10.56 -16.40
N HIS A 60 4.17 -9.50 -15.73
CA HIS A 60 3.25 -8.56 -15.08
C HIS A 60 2.38 -7.83 -16.12
N VAL A 61 1.06 -7.97 -16.05
CA VAL A 61 0.09 -7.26 -16.89
C VAL A 61 -0.19 -5.84 -16.42
N MET A 62 0.08 -5.54 -15.15
CA MET A 62 0.03 -4.20 -14.58
C MET A 62 1.42 -3.81 -14.08
N ILE A 63 2.01 -2.81 -14.73
CA ILE A 63 3.34 -2.32 -14.41
C ILE A 63 3.22 -0.90 -13.86
N PRO A 64 3.68 -0.63 -12.62
CA PRO A 64 3.63 0.71 -12.08
C PRO A 64 4.61 1.63 -12.82
N LYS A 65 4.25 2.91 -12.97
CA LYS A 65 5.15 3.93 -13.57
C LYS A 65 6.48 4.03 -12.81
N ASP A 66 6.44 3.86 -11.49
CA ASP A 66 7.63 3.74 -10.64
C ASP A 66 7.79 2.27 -10.25
N ALA A 67 8.85 1.64 -10.75
CA ALA A 67 9.11 0.21 -10.59
C ALA A 67 9.26 -0.23 -9.12
N ASN A 68 9.55 0.69 -8.20
CA ASN A 68 9.64 0.37 -6.77
C ASN A 68 8.28 0.00 -6.16
N TYR A 69 7.17 0.28 -6.85
CA TYR A 69 5.82 -0.12 -6.44
C TYR A 69 5.41 -1.51 -6.91
N THR A 70 6.26 -2.24 -7.65
CA THR A 70 5.89 -3.53 -8.24
C THR A 70 5.34 -4.50 -7.18
N GLU A 71 6.03 -4.61 -6.05
CA GLU A 71 5.62 -5.50 -4.94
C GLU A 71 4.54 -4.90 -4.03
N THR A 72 4.24 -3.60 -4.20
CA THR A 72 3.16 -2.93 -3.46
C THR A 72 1.80 -3.22 -4.08
N LEU A 73 1.74 -3.40 -5.41
CA LEU A 73 0.49 -3.70 -6.12
C LEU A 73 -0.09 -5.05 -5.69
N GLY A 74 -1.43 -5.13 -5.63
CA GLY A 74 -2.14 -6.37 -5.28
C GLY A 74 -2.15 -6.69 -3.79
N SER A 75 -1.88 -5.71 -2.93
CA SER A 75 -1.96 -5.90 -1.48
C SER A 75 -3.39 -5.92 -0.94
N ASP A 76 -3.62 -6.75 0.07
CA ASP A 76 -4.86 -6.80 0.87
C ASP A 76 -4.90 -5.71 1.97
N LEU A 77 -3.85 -4.90 2.15
CA LEU A 77 -3.81 -3.86 3.16
C LEU A 77 -4.63 -2.63 2.73
N ILE A 78 -5.59 -2.24 3.59
CA ILE A 78 -6.32 -0.97 3.46
C ILE A 78 -5.33 0.18 3.52
N SER A 79 -5.28 0.99 2.46
CA SER A 79 -4.42 2.17 2.38
C SER A 79 -5.06 3.35 3.12
N PHE A 80 -4.23 4.34 3.48
CA PHE A 80 -4.75 5.59 4.04
C PHE A 80 -5.66 6.33 3.04
N TYR A 81 -5.39 6.20 1.74
CA TYR A 81 -6.24 6.78 0.70
C TYR A 81 -7.62 6.13 0.63
N ASP A 82 -7.73 4.82 0.89
CA ASP A 82 -9.04 4.16 0.98
C ASP A 82 -9.87 4.74 2.12
N LEU A 83 -9.25 4.89 3.30
CA LEU A 83 -9.90 5.54 4.45
C LEU A 83 -10.29 6.99 4.13
N LEU A 84 -9.40 7.76 3.52
CA LEU A 84 -9.65 9.15 3.16
C LEU A 84 -10.78 9.27 2.13
N MET A 85 -10.77 8.45 1.08
CA MET A 85 -11.79 8.46 0.03
C MET A 85 -13.16 8.07 0.57
N MET A 86 -13.24 7.05 1.41
CA MET A 86 -14.49 6.66 2.06
C MET A 86 -15.02 7.74 3.00
N ASN A 87 -14.17 8.35 3.82
CA ASN A 87 -14.58 9.45 4.69
C ASN A 87 -15.06 10.68 3.91
N LYS A 88 -14.44 10.97 2.76
CA LYS A 88 -14.89 12.04 1.86
C LYS A 88 -16.22 11.71 1.18
N LEU A 89 -16.37 10.50 0.64
CA LEU A 89 -17.58 10.08 -0.07
C LEU A 89 -18.83 10.18 0.79
N TYR A 90 -18.71 9.82 2.07
CA TYR A 90 -19.82 9.84 3.02
C TYR A 90 -19.86 11.09 3.92
N ASN A 91 -19.04 12.10 3.62
CA ASN A 91 -18.95 13.35 4.39
C ASN A 91 -18.73 13.15 5.89
N CYS A 92 -17.97 12.12 6.29
CA CYS A 92 -17.73 11.78 7.70
C CYS A 92 -17.06 12.91 8.48
N ASN A 93 -16.25 13.73 7.79
CA ASN A 93 -15.55 14.86 8.41
C ASN A 93 -16.47 16.02 8.79
N ASP A 94 -17.72 16.03 8.28
CA ASP A 94 -18.70 17.08 8.60
C ASP A 94 -19.05 17.12 10.08
N ALA A 95 -18.95 15.98 10.77
CA ALA A 95 -19.15 15.86 12.21
C ALA A 95 -18.14 16.70 13.03
N CYS A 96 -17.02 17.09 12.44
CA CYS A 96 -15.93 17.81 13.11
C CYS A 96 -15.70 19.23 12.55
N LYS A 97 -16.71 19.84 11.90
CA LYS A 97 -16.60 21.18 11.30
C LYS A 97 -16.34 22.31 12.31
N GLU A 98 -17.00 22.26 13.47
CA GLU A 98 -16.96 23.33 14.47
C GLU A 98 -15.67 23.30 15.30
N GLN A 99 -15.21 22.10 15.65
CA GLN A 99 -13.99 21.91 16.43
C GLN A 99 -13.30 20.62 16.01
N SER A 100 -12.05 20.73 15.58
CA SER A 100 -11.23 19.61 15.15
C SER A 100 -9.79 19.75 15.60
N ALA A 101 -9.14 18.62 15.86
CA ALA A 101 -7.72 18.54 16.04
C ALA A 101 -6.95 19.01 14.78
N GLN A 102 -5.80 19.63 14.98
CA GLN A 102 -4.89 19.99 13.91
C GLN A 102 -4.07 18.75 13.50
N CYS A 103 -4.45 18.11 12.39
CA CYS A 103 -3.77 16.92 11.91
C CYS A 103 -2.60 17.27 10.99
N HIS A 104 -1.45 16.63 11.23
CA HIS A 104 -0.25 16.76 10.39
C HIS A 104 -0.24 15.72 9.27
N ASN A 105 0.71 15.86 8.32
CA ASN A 105 0.88 14.95 7.18
C ASN A 105 -0.40 14.71 6.36
N GLU A 106 -1.25 15.75 6.29
CA GLU A 106 -2.56 15.69 5.62
C GLU A 106 -3.46 14.55 6.15
N GLY A 107 -3.32 14.25 7.45
CA GLY A 107 -4.30 13.48 8.23
C GLY A 107 -5.65 14.18 8.33
N PHE A 108 -6.69 13.46 8.77
CA PHE A 108 -8.02 14.04 8.97
C PHE A 108 -8.57 13.72 10.37
N PRO A 109 -9.46 14.58 10.92
CA PRO A 109 -10.04 14.35 12.24
C PRO A 109 -10.80 13.03 12.32
N HIS A 110 -10.73 12.35 13.46
CA HIS A 110 -11.48 11.13 13.64
C HIS A 110 -12.99 11.46 13.76
N PRO A 111 -13.87 10.91 12.90
CA PRO A 111 -15.26 11.37 12.76
C PRO A 111 -16.14 11.09 13.99
N ARG A 112 -15.67 10.25 14.93
CA ARG A 112 -16.36 9.97 16.21
C ARG A 112 -15.68 10.62 17.42
N ASP A 113 -14.53 11.24 17.22
CA ASP A 113 -13.75 11.91 18.27
C ASP A 113 -12.88 12.98 17.62
N CYS A 114 -13.44 14.18 17.46
CA CYS A 114 -12.81 15.26 16.72
C CYS A 114 -11.52 15.79 17.37
N SER A 115 -11.21 15.38 18.61
CA SER A 115 -9.95 15.68 19.28
C SER A 115 -8.79 14.80 18.84
N LYS A 116 -9.06 13.73 18.07
CA LYS A 116 -8.07 12.79 17.54
C LYS A 116 -7.95 12.91 16.04
N CYS A 117 -6.78 12.51 15.53
CA CYS A 117 -6.51 12.42 14.10
C CYS A 117 -6.45 10.96 13.64
N ILE A 118 -6.98 10.70 12.45
CA ILE A 118 -6.63 9.53 11.65
C ILE A 118 -5.43 9.95 10.79
N CYS A 119 -4.29 9.33 11.08
CA CYS A 119 -3.00 9.66 10.46
C CYS A 119 -2.62 8.62 9.39
N PRO A 120 -1.78 9.00 8.42
CA PRO A 120 -1.12 8.02 7.55
C PRO A 120 -0.43 6.93 8.36
N SER A 121 -0.46 5.70 7.85
CA SER A 121 0.12 4.55 8.56
C SER A 121 1.60 4.78 8.88
N GLY A 122 1.94 4.67 10.17
CA GLY A 122 3.26 4.95 10.72
C GLY A 122 3.49 6.40 11.16
N TYR A 123 2.51 7.30 11.05
CA TYR A 123 2.63 8.74 11.37
C TYR A 123 1.69 9.20 12.50
N GLY A 124 1.36 8.32 13.46
CA GLY A 124 0.46 8.60 14.59
C GLY A 124 1.01 9.49 15.71
N GLY A 125 2.12 10.21 15.50
CA GLY A 125 2.76 11.11 16.49
C GLY A 125 4.09 10.59 17.03
N GLN A 126 4.24 9.28 17.17
CA GLN A 126 5.51 8.57 17.39
C GLN A 126 5.54 7.31 16.52
N PRO A 127 6.69 6.62 16.36
CA PRO A 127 6.72 5.33 15.68
C PRO A 127 5.77 4.36 16.41
N GLU A 128 4.58 4.17 15.86
CA GLU A 128 3.50 3.43 16.51
C GLU A 128 3.83 1.93 16.55
N GLY A 129 3.39 1.24 17.60
CA GLY A 129 3.65 -0.18 17.79
C GLY A 129 4.94 -0.44 18.59
N CYS A 130 5.79 -1.32 18.08
CA CYS A 130 6.98 -1.82 18.77
C CYS A 130 8.30 -1.18 18.35
N GLY A 131 8.28 -0.25 17.39
CA GLY A 131 9.51 0.31 16.84
C GLY A 131 9.92 1.62 17.51
N GLU A 132 10.96 2.25 16.96
CA GLU A 132 11.58 3.44 17.56
C GLU A 132 12.16 4.37 16.50
N THR A 133 12.71 5.50 16.96
CA THR A 133 13.42 6.43 16.09
C THR A 133 14.91 6.05 16.04
N LEU A 134 15.42 5.80 14.84
CA LEU A 134 16.81 5.53 14.55
C LEU A 134 17.48 6.77 13.95
N GLN A 135 18.73 7.02 14.32
CA GLN A 135 19.52 8.11 13.76
C GLN A 135 20.51 7.56 12.72
N ALA A 136 20.37 8.00 11.47
CA ALA A 136 21.30 7.67 10.41
C ALA A 136 22.66 8.34 10.63
N LYS A 137 23.73 7.60 10.36
CA LYS A 137 25.11 8.07 10.41
C LYS A 137 25.75 8.08 9.03
N GLU A 138 26.90 8.73 8.92
CA GLU A 138 27.68 8.73 7.67
C GLU A 138 28.32 7.36 7.38
N THR A 139 28.45 6.50 8.39
CA THR A 139 28.90 5.11 8.23
C THR A 139 27.71 4.16 8.26
N TRP A 140 27.73 3.12 7.42
CA TRP A 140 26.70 2.07 7.39
C TRP A 140 26.51 1.44 8.78
N GLN A 141 25.25 1.23 9.14
CA GLN A 141 24.83 0.55 10.36
C GLN A 141 23.89 -0.59 9.98
N SER A 142 24.14 -1.76 10.55
CA SER A 142 23.23 -2.90 10.42
C SER A 142 22.17 -2.85 11.51
N PHE A 143 20.94 -3.17 11.13
CA PHE A 143 19.80 -3.28 12.03
C PHE A 143 19.06 -4.57 11.68
N GLU A 144 18.75 -5.37 12.68
CA GLU A 144 17.99 -6.62 12.55
C GLU A 144 16.81 -6.59 13.51
N TYR A 145 15.66 -7.02 13.01
CA TYR A 145 14.45 -7.10 13.80
C TYR A 145 13.59 -8.28 13.37
N SER A 146 12.96 -8.93 14.35
CA SER A 146 12.03 -10.02 14.14
C SER A 146 10.66 -9.65 14.71
N LEU A 147 9.64 -9.76 13.88
CA LEU A 147 8.26 -9.47 14.24
C LEU A 147 7.46 -10.78 14.28
N ASP A 148 6.96 -11.15 15.45
CA ASP A 148 6.05 -12.28 15.59
C ASP A 148 4.62 -11.88 15.20
N GLY A 149 4.18 -12.34 14.03
CA GLY A 149 2.83 -12.13 13.49
C GLY A 149 1.76 -13.10 13.99
N SER A 150 2.05 -13.96 14.97
CA SER A 150 1.09 -14.95 15.51
C SER A 150 -0.24 -14.33 15.97
N SER A 151 -0.19 -13.13 16.54
CA SER A 151 -1.35 -12.35 17.01
C SER A 151 -1.94 -11.39 15.97
N ALA A 152 -1.49 -11.42 14.71
CA ALA A 152 -1.89 -10.42 13.71
C ALA A 152 -3.42 -10.39 13.45
N LYS A 153 -4.11 -11.52 13.61
CA LYS A 153 -5.57 -11.62 13.45
C LYS A 153 -6.38 -10.83 14.47
N GLU A 154 -5.76 -10.45 15.59
CA GLU A 154 -6.38 -9.62 16.63
C GLU A 154 -6.38 -8.14 16.25
N GLU A 155 -5.50 -7.74 15.32
CA GLU A 155 -5.45 -6.38 14.79
C GLU A 155 -6.61 -6.13 13.84
N ARG A 156 -7.06 -4.87 13.78
CA ARG A 156 -8.27 -4.49 13.05
C ARG A 156 -8.22 -4.81 11.55
N ASP A 157 -7.05 -4.70 10.94
CA ASP A 157 -6.84 -5.03 9.53
C ASP A 157 -6.18 -6.41 9.33
N GLY A 158 -5.99 -7.17 10.41
CA GLY A 158 -5.37 -8.49 10.37
C GLY A 158 -3.84 -8.46 10.24
N TYR A 159 -3.21 -7.29 10.41
CA TYR A 159 -1.76 -7.12 10.27
C TYR A 159 -1.13 -6.54 11.53
N LYS A 160 -0.16 -7.27 12.09
CA LYS A 160 0.74 -6.72 13.10
C LYS A 160 1.81 -5.87 12.42
N LYS A 161 1.98 -4.63 12.87
CA LYS A 161 2.91 -3.66 12.28
C LYS A 161 3.87 -3.11 13.33
N CYS A 162 5.13 -2.94 12.93
CA CYS A 162 6.16 -2.29 13.71
C CYS A 162 6.75 -1.15 12.88
N ASN A 163 6.67 0.08 13.37
CA ASN A 163 7.10 1.25 12.60
C ASN A 163 8.41 1.81 13.17
N TYR A 164 9.36 2.10 12.31
CA TYR A 164 10.62 2.76 12.67
C TYR A 164 10.75 4.06 11.89
N TRP A 165 11.22 5.11 12.56
CA TRP A 165 11.52 6.38 11.92
C TRP A 165 13.02 6.56 11.82
N ILE A 166 13.56 6.61 10.60
CA ILE A 166 14.98 6.91 10.40
C ILE A 166 15.11 8.40 10.17
N THR A 167 15.95 9.06 10.96
CA THR A 167 16.17 10.51 10.92
C THR A 167 17.61 10.82 10.58
N ALA A 168 17.83 11.96 9.92
CA ALA A 168 19.13 12.49 9.60
C ALA A 168 19.13 14.02 9.80
N PRO A 169 20.29 14.65 10.01
CA PRO A 169 20.39 16.11 10.00
C PRO A 169 19.81 16.72 8.73
N GLU A 170 19.35 17.97 8.82
CA GLU A 170 18.81 18.70 7.66
C GLU A 170 19.80 18.67 6.48
N SER A 171 19.26 18.64 5.26
CA SER A 171 20.02 18.58 3.99
C SER A 171 20.79 17.28 3.71
N LYS A 172 20.71 16.26 4.57
CA LYS A 172 21.25 14.92 4.29
C LYS A 172 20.17 14.02 3.68
N ILE A 173 20.60 13.04 2.88
CA ILE A 173 19.76 11.99 2.32
C ILE A 173 20.04 10.71 3.11
N ILE A 174 18.97 10.00 3.49
CA ILE A 174 19.07 8.70 4.16
C ILE A 174 19.13 7.62 3.09
N GLU A 175 20.15 6.77 3.17
CA GLU A 175 20.25 5.55 2.36
C GLU A 175 19.86 4.34 3.21
N VAL A 176 19.03 3.46 2.65
CA VAL A 176 18.60 2.22 3.30
C VAL A 176 18.83 1.08 2.33
N LYS A 177 19.45 0.00 2.82
CA LYS A 177 19.67 -1.24 2.07
C LYS A 177 19.06 -2.41 2.83
N ILE A 178 18.12 -3.10 2.19
CA ILE A 178 17.59 -4.36 2.71
C ILE A 178 18.62 -5.45 2.44
N LEU A 179 19.12 -6.09 3.50
CA LEU A 179 20.14 -7.13 3.39
C LEU A 179 19.53 -8.52 3.24
N LYS A 180 18.46 -8.82 3.99
CA LYS A 180 17.81 -10.12 4.03
C LYS A 180 16.38 -9.99 4.53
N LEU A 181 15.46 -10.75 3.92
CA LEU A 181 14.09 -10.94 4.41
C LEU A 181 13.80 -12.45 4.55
N PRO A 182 12.75 -12.82 5.30
CA PRO A 182 12.32 -14.21 5.37
C PRO A 182 11.84 -14.71 4.00
N SER A 183 12.39 -15.83 3.53
CA SER A 183 12.00 -16.48 2.27
C SER A 183 10.69 -17.25 2.34
N THR A 184 10.05 -17.32 3.52
CA THR A 184 8.87 -18.15 3.78
C THR A 184 7.59 -17.59 3.15
N TYR A 185 7.54 -16.28 2.85
CA TYR A 185 6.33 -15.62 2.37
C TYR A 185 6.53 -14.68 1.15
N PRO A 186 7.15 -15.14 0.04
CA PRO A 186 7.52 -14.29 -1.09
C PRO A 186 6.34 -14.06 -2.05
N VAL A 187 5.19 -13.66 -1.54
CA VAL A 187 3.96 -13.43 -2.32
C VAL A 187 3.85 -11.97 -2.72
N ASP A 188 3.46 -11.71 -3.97
CA ASP A 188 3.20 -10.37 -4.50
C ASP A 188 2.19 -9.61 -3.61
N GLY A 189 2.32 -8.29 -3.54
CA GLY A 189 1.52 -7.44 -2.66
C GLY A 189 1.90 -7.53 -1.17
N CYS A 190 2.92 -8.34 -0.82
CA CYS A 190 3.36 -8.63 0.54
C CYS A 190 2.21 -9.07 1.46
N LYS A 191 1.36 -9.98 0.98
CA LYS A 191 0.11 -10.40 1.64
C LYS A 191 0.28 -10.94 3.05
N TYR A 192 1.38 -11.63 3.34
CA TYR A 192 1.59 -12.29 4.64
C TYR A 192 2.67 -11.62 5.48
N ALA A 193 3.75 -11.17 4.86
CA ALA A 193 4.84 -10.47 5.49
C ALA A 193 5.57 -9.61 4.46
N GLY A 194 6.20 -8.54 4.93
CA GLY A 194 7.03 -7.67 4.10
C GLY A 194 7.54 -6.47 4.88
N VAL A 195 8.45 -5.74 4.26
CA VAL A 195 8.92 -4.44 4.76
C VAL A 195 8.37 -3.36 3.85
N GLU A 196 7.81 -2.30 4.43
CA GLU A 196 7.37 -1.12 3.70
C GLU A 196 8.28 0.08 4.04
N ILE A 197 8.84 0.74 3.02
CA ILE A 197 9.61 1.97 3.17
C ILE A 197 8.83 3.14 2.59
N LYS A 198 8.50 4.11 3.44
CA LYS A 198 7.83 5.36 3.06
C LYS A 198 8.84 6.49 2.82
N ALA A 199 9.42 6.51 1.62
CA ALA A 199 10.41 7.50 1.21
C ALA A 199 9.83 8.75 0.51
N ARG A 200 8.57 8.70 0.06
CA ARG A 200 7.94 9.79 -0.72
C ARG A 200 7.61 11.02 0.17
N PRO A 201 7.56 12.24 -0.40
CA PRO A 201 7.14 13.43 0.34
C PRO A 201 5.71 13.32 0.88
N ASP A 202 4.77 12.85 0.05
CA ASP A 202 3.39 12.58 0.50
C ASP A 202 3.36 11.30 1.36
N LYS A 203 3.14 11.48 2.66
CA LYS A 203 3.14 10.40 3.66
C LYS A 203 1.88 9.55 3.65
N ARG A 204 0.83 10.01 2.96
CA ARG A 204 -0.43 9.28 2.80
C ARG A 204 -0.31 8.09 1.87
N LEU A 205 0.62 8.15 0.92
CA LEU A 205 0.86 7.06 -0.02
C LEU A 205 1.35 5.82 0.72
N THR A 206 0.86 4.66 0.31
CA THR A 206 1.51 3.39 0.64
C THR A 206 2.96 3.46 0.18
N GLY A 207 3.87 2.94 1.00
CA GLY A 207 5.29 2.91 0.67
C GLY A 207 5.63 1.89 -0.41
N TYR A 208 6.89 1.90 -0.78
CA TYR A 208 7.51 0.82 -1.53
C TYR A 208 7.57 -0.41 -0.63
N ARG A 209 7.36 -1.60 -1.19
CA ARG A 209 7.39 -2.85 -0.42
C ARG A 209 8.45 -3.80 -0.93
N TRP A 210 9.00 -4.56 0.01
CA TRP A 210 9.99 -5.58 -0.26
C TRP A 210 9.58 -6.90 0.35
N LYS A 211 9.76 -7.94 -0.44
CA LYS A 211 9.79 -9.36 -0.04
C LYS A 211 11.16 -9.94 -0.38
N GLU A 212 11.49 -11.09 0.20
CA GLU A 212 12.65 -11.84 -0.28
C GLU A 212 12.44 -12.18 -1.76
N LYS A 213 13.40 -11.82 -2.59
CA LYS A 213 13.40 -12.24 -3.99
C LYS A 213 13.76 -13.71 -3.98
N ASN A 214 12.81 -14.57 -4.35
CA ASN A 214 13.20 -15.90 -4.78
C ASN A 214 14.08 -15.68 -6.01
N GLU A 215 15.37 -16.00 -5.90
CA GLU A 215 16.20 -16.24 -7.07
C GLU A 215 15.59 -17.45 -7.79
N ALA A 216 14.56 -17.21 -8.61
CA ALA A 216 14.33 -18.08 -9.75
C ALA A 216 15.60 -17.96 -10.57
N ALA A 217 16.41 -19.02 -10.58
CA ALA A 217 17.61 -19.15 -11.39
C ALA A 217 17.38 -18.48 -12.75
N GLY A 218 18.07 -17.37 -13.00
CA GLY A 218 18.18 -16.84 -14.35
C GLY A 218 18.87 -17.90 -15.21
N PRO A 219 18.51 -18.03 -16.50
CA PRO A 219 19.23 -18.93 -17.37
C PRO A 219 20.70 -18.49 -17.43
N ALA A 220 21.58 -19.47 -17.28
CA ALA A 220 23.02 -19.34 -17.51
C ALA A 220 23.32 -18.91 -18.95
#